data_AF-A0A1C6N6P4-F1
#
_entry.id   AF-A0A1C6N6P4-F1
#
_cell.length_a   1.000
_cell.length_b   1.000
_cell.length_c   1.000
_cell.angle_alpha   90.00
_cell.angle_beta   90.00
_cell.angle_gamma   90.00
#
_symmetry.space_group_name_H-M   'P 1'
#
loop_
_entity.id
_entity.type
_entity.pdbx_description
1 polymer ?
#
loop_
_entity_poly.entity_id
_entity_poly.type
_entity_poly.pdbx_seq_one_letter_code
_entity_poly.pdbx_strand_id
1 'polypeptide(L)' 'MSIKSINVRNQFRGVIKEIIDGPVLSEVDVQTASGIVTSVITTRSVRELGLQVGSEVIAFVKSTEVSIATL' A
#
# COMPACT_ATOMS: atom_id res chain seq x y z
N MET A 1 -12.91 11.36 0.48
CA MET A 1 -12.56 12.15 1.68
C MET A 1 -11.06 12.43 1.60
N SER A 2 -10.62 13.68 1.62
CA SER A 2 -9.20 14.03 1.47
C SER A 2 -8.44 13.76 2.77
N ILE A 3 -7.30 13.08 2.66
CA ILE A 3 -6.36 12.92 3.78
C ILE A 3 -5.85 14.32 4.15
N LYS A 4 -6.25 14.85 5.32
CA LYS A 4 -5.94 16.23 5.72
C LYS A 4 -4.46 16.40 6.14
N SER A 5 -3.91 15.42 6.84
CA SER A 5 -2.48 15.33 7.17
C SER A 5 -2.11 13.90 7.54
N ILE A 6 -0.91 13.47 7.19
CA ILE A 6 -0.35 12.17 7.58
C ILE A 6 1.13 12.34 7.92
N ASN A 7 1.56 11.88 9.10
CA ASN A 7 2.96 11.96 9.54
C ASN A 7 3.73 10.69 9.14
N VAL A 8 3.76 10.40 7.84
CA VAL A 8 4.55 9.30 7.27
C VAL A 8 5.41 9.89 6.15
N ARG A 9 6.74 9.70 6.26
CA ARG A 9 7.70 10.33 5.34
C ARG A 9 7.81 9.61 4.00
N ASN A 10 7.68 8.29 4.00
CA ASN A 10 7.78 7.48 2.79
C ASN A 10 6.38 7.29 2.22
N GLN A 11 6.06 8.02 1.15
CA GLN A 11 4.76 7.98 0.49
C GLN A 11 4.97 7.74 -1.01
N PHE A 12 4.24 6.77 -1.56
CA PHE A 12 4.32 6.36 -2.94
C PHE A 12 2.92 6.40 -3.56
N ARG A 13 2.69 7.41 -4.40
CA ARG A 13 1.45 7.52 -5.17
C ARG A 13 1.47 6.50 -6.29
N GLY A 14 0.35 5.84 -6.51
CA GLY A 14 0.25 4.84 -7.56
C GLY A 14 -1.18 4.35 -7.78
N VAL A 15 -1.28 3.32 -8.60
CA VAL A 15 -2.54 2.66 -8.95
C VAL A 15 -2.43 1.20 -8.56
N ILE A 16 -3.47 0.64 -7.93
CA ILE A 16 -3.51 -0.79 -7.63
C ILE A 16 -3.49 -1.57 -8.93
N LYS A 17 -2.48 -2.43 -9.09
CA LYS A 17 -2.30 -3.30 -10.25
C LYS A 17 -2.90 -4.68 -10.03
N GLU A 18 -2.76 -5.21 -8.82
CA GLU A 18 -3.21 -6.55 -8.46
C GLU A 18 -3.59 -6.61 -6.97
N ILE A 19 -4.57 -7.45 -6.65
CA ILE A 19 -4.93 -7.81 -5.28
C ILE A 19 -5.01 -9.33 -5.23
N ILE A 20 -4.21 -9.95 -4.37
CA ILE A 20 -4.25 -11.39 -4.11
C ILE A 20 -4.94 -11.60 -2.77
N ASP A 21 -6.19 -12.06 -2.81
CA ASP A 21 -6.99 -12.27 -1.61
C ASP A 21 -6.63 -13.56 -0.88
N GLY A 22 -6.36 -13.45 0.42
CA GLY A 22 -6.28 -14.57 1.34
C GLY A 22 -7.45 -14.62 2.34
N PRO A 23 -7.48 -15.63 3.22
CA PRO A 23 -8.55 -15.75 4.22
C PRO A 23 -8.45 -14.73 5.36
N VAL A 24 -7.26 -14.17 5.61
CA VAL A 24 -6.98 -13.22 6.70
C VAL A 24 -6.19 -12.01 6.21
N LEU A 25 -5.13 -12.25 5.44
CA LEU A 25 -4.29 -11.24 4.82
C LEU A 25 -4.46 -11.30 3.31
N SER A 26 -4.42 -10.14 2.67
CA SER A 26 -4.38 -9.99 1.22
C SER A 26 -3.12 -9.21 0.85
N GLU A 27 -2.55 -9.55 -0.30
CA GLU A 27 -1.46 -8.81 -0.94
C GLU A 27 -2.06 -7.76 -1.89
N VAL A 28 -1.51 -6.55 -1.88
CA VAL A 28 -1.92 -5.44 -2.73
C VAL A 28 -0.68 -4.87 -3.39
N ASP A 29 -0.61 -5.02 -4.71
CA ASP A 29 0.47 -4.49 -5.52
C ASP A 29 0.08 -3.13 -6.10
N VAL A 30 0.84 -2.11 -5.73
CA VAL A 30 0.65 -0.74 -6.20
C VAL A 30 1.72 -0.41 -7.23
N GLN A 31 1.31 -0.14 -8.47
CA GLN A 31 2.21 0.38 -9.50
C GLN A 31 2.48 1.87 -9.22
N THR A 32 3.73 2.20 -8.95
CA THR A 32 4.20 3.57 -8.72
C THR A 32 5.21 3.98 -9.78
N ALA A 33 5.62 5.26 -9.78
CA ALA A 33 6.68 5.76 -10.68
C ALA A 33 8.05 5.10 -10.44
N SER A 34 8.29 4.58 -9.23
CA SER A 34 9.56 3.95 -8.83
C SER A 34 9.53 2.43 -8.91
N GLY A 35 8.44 1.83 -9.41
CA GLY A 35 8.23 0.39 -9.45
C GLY A 35 7.01 -0.08 -8.67
N ILE A 36 6.89 -1.38 -8.45
CA ILE A 36 5.81 -1.98 -7.67
C ILE A 36 6.12 -1.86 -6.19
N VAL A 37 5.17 -1.34 -5.42
CA VAL A 37 5.19 -1.36 -3.94
C VAL A 37 4.11 -2.34 -3.49
N THR A 38 4.53 -3.42 -2.85
CA THR A 38 3.64 -4.46 -2.32
C THR A 38 3.26 -4.17 -0.87
N SER A 39 1.98 -4.26 -0.55
CA SER A 39 1.47 -4.16 0.81
C SER A 39 0.73 -5.44 1.18
N VAL A 40 1.00 -5.97 2.38
CA VAL A 40 0.21 -7.07 2.95
C VAL A 40 -0.62 -6.52 4.09
N ILE A 41 -1.94 -6.48 3.90
CA ILE A 41 -2.90 -5.95 4.87
C ILE A 41 -4.01 -6.96 5.13
N THR A 42 -4.84 -6.72 6.15
CA THR A 42 -5.97 -7.62 6.37
C THR A 42 -6.92 -7.59 5.19
N THR A 43 -7.46 -8.75 4.82
CA THR A 43 -8.50 -8.87 3.80
C THR A 43 -9.74 -8.05 4.17
N ARG A 44 -10.00 -7.87 5.47
CA ARG A 44 -11.03 -6.96 5.97
C ARG A 44 -10.74 -5.51 5.56
N SER A 45 -9.52 -5.03 5.70
CA SER A 45 -9.12 -3.66 5.31
C SER A 45 -9.27 -3.44 3.80
N VAL A 46 -8.92 -4.41 2.96
CA VAL A 46 -9.15 -4.34 1.50
C VAL A 46 -10.63 -4.06 1.21
N ARG A 47 -11.54 -4.80 1.86
CA ARG A 47 -12.99 -4.68 1.68
C ARG A 47 -13.54 -3.37 2.25
N GLU A 48 -13.16 -3.02 3.48
CA GLU A 48 -13.64 -1.80 4.16
C GLU A 48 -13.20 -0.51 3.44
N LEU A 49 -12.01 -0.51 2.87
CA LEU A 49 -11.49 0.62 2.09
C LEU A 49 -11.99 0.62 0.63
N GLY A 50 -12.69 -0.43 0.19
CA GLY A 50 -13.15 -0.57 -1.19
C GLY A 50 -12.00 -0.61 -2.19
N LEU A 51 -10.88 -1.24 -1.83
CA LEU A 51 -9.73 -1.35 -2.73
C LEU A 51 -10.09 -2.28 -3.89
N GLN A 52 -9.73 -1.84 -5.09
CA GLN A 52 -9.94 -2.58 -6.33
C GLN A 52 -8.78 -2.28 -7.29
N VAL A 53 -8.53 -3.20 -8.22
CA VAL A 53 -7.59 -2.96 -9.31
C VAL A 53 -8.03 -1.71 -10.08
N GLY A 54 -7.08 -0.82 -10.37
CA GLY A 54 -7.32 0.48 -10.99
C GLY A 54 -7.56 1.63 -10.01
N SER A 55 -7.70 1.38 -8.70
CA SER A 55 -7.83 2.46 -7.72
C SER A 55 -6.55 3.28 -7.59
N GLU A 56 -6.68 4.61 -7.63
CA GLU A 56 -5.62 5.53 -7.22
C GLU A 56 -5.44 5.48 -5.71
N VAL A 57 -4.22 5.22 -5.26
CA VAL A 57 -3.88 5.08 -3.84
C VAL A 57 -2.55 5.74 -3.52
N ILE A 58 -2.31 5.94 -2.23
CA ILE A 58 -1.00 6.31 -1.70
C ILE A 58 -0.56 5.19 -0.77
N ALA A 59 0.43 4.41 -1.18
CA ALA A 59 1.10 3.46 -0.29
C ALA A 59 2.06 4.24 0.60
N PHE A 60 2.05 3.98 1.91
CA PHE A 60 2.96 4.65 2.84
C PHE A 60 3.63 3.63 3.77
N VAL A 61 4.89 3.90 4.13
CA VAL A 61 5.68 3.06 5.04
C VAL A 61 6.25 3.95 6.14
N LYS A 62 6.01 3.60 7.40
CA LYS A 62 6.53 4.39 8.53
C LYS A 62 8.05 4.30 8.57
N SER A 63 8.72 5.41 8.81
CA SER A 63 10.20 5.45 8.82
C SER A 63 10.82 4.47 9.83
N THR A 64 10.12 4.15 10.91
CA THR A 64 10.57 3.20 11.95
C THR A 64 10.43 1.73 11.55
N GLU A 65 9.85 1.43 10.38
CA GLU A 65 9.64 0.06 9.86
C GLU A 65 10.56 -0.24 8.67
N VAL A 66 11.38 0.72 8.25
CA VAL A 66 12.37 0.52 7.18
C VAL A 66 13.64 -0.07 7.77
N SER A 67 14.07 -1.22 7.23
CA SER A 67 15.35 -1.85 7.58
C SER A 67 16.42 -1.49 6.54
N ILE A 68 17.69 -1.37 6.98
CA ILE A 68 18.85 -1.09 6.13
C ILE A 68 19.91 -2.16 6.38
N ALA A 69 20.55 -2.64 5.32
CA ALA A 69 21.73 -3.50 5.39
C ALA A 69 22.89 -2.85 4.62
N THR A 70 24.12 -2.99 5.12
CA THR A 70 25.33 -2.70 4.35
C THR A 70 25.70 -3.91 3.51
N LEU A 71 26.34 -3.67 2.36
CA LEU A 71 26.91 -4.72 1.51
C LEU A 71 28.31 -5.11 1.99
#